data_AF-A0A9E5ES69-F1
#
_entry.id   AF-A0A9E5ES69-F1
#
_cell.length_a   1.000
_cell.length_b   1.000
_cell.length_c   1.000
_cell.angle_alpha   90.00
_cell.angle_beta   90.00
_cell.angle_gamma   90.00
#
_symmetry.space_group_name_H-M   'P 1'
#
loop_
_entity.id
_entity.type
_entity.pdbx_description
1 polymer ?
#
loop_
_entity_poly.entity_id
_entity_poly.type
_entity_poly.pdbx_seq_one_letter_code
_entity_poly.pdbx_strand_id
1 'polypeptide(L)'
;MLRIPHRVRHVTWRKRHRPRNDRKWCHRWTPSRGTARLCQEAHVDAECDLGIRQAGRNANDAIGFVQVMEGAMDEMGNMVTRMREFAIAAASDTYSAHEREMMDLELTHSLNEIRRISSSTELFGSDLLNGDNKTLEFQVDVKNQALKITDSRPVFLRHKTSGRKP
;
A
#
# COMPACT_ATOMS: atom_id res chain seq x y z
N MET A 1 2.04 -25.22 15.68
CA MET A 1 0.92 -26.07 16.14
C MET A 1 -0.37 -25.53 15.52
N LEU A 2 -0.83 -26.11 14.41
CA LEU A 2 -2.14 -25.78 13.83
C LEU A 2 -3.23 -26.42 14.68
N ARG A 3 -4.17 -25.61 15.19
CA ARG A 3 -5.31 -26.07 15.99
C ARG A 3 -6.36 -26.64 15.02
N ILE A 4 -6.39 -27.96 14.90
CA ILE A 4 -7.35 -28.68 14.06
C ILE A 4 -8.76 -28.47 14.63
N PRO A 5 -9.73 -27.97 13.86
CA PRO A 5 -11.10 -27.79 14.31
C PRO A 5 -11.73 -29.15 14.67
N HIS A 6 -12.42 -29.22 15.81
CA HIS A 6 -12.93 -30.45 16.45
C HIS A 6 -14.00 -31.24 15.66
N ARG A 7 -14.29 -30.89 14.40
CA ARG A 7 -15.43 -31.41 13.63
C ARG A 7 -15.06 -32.46 12.57
N VAL A 8 -13.91 -33.13 12.70
CA VAL A 8 -13.49 -34.19 11.78
C VAL A 8 -13.08 -35.45 12.56
N ARG A 9 -14.05 -36.20 13.11
CA ARG A 9 -13.80 -37.52 13.73
C ARG A 9 -14.36 -38.72 12.97
N HIS A 10 -14.97 -38.53 11.80
CA HIS A 10 -15.54 -39.63 11.02
C HIS A 10 -15.20 -39.55 9.54
N VAL A 11 -13.91 -39.65 9.22
CA VAL A 11 -13.47 -40.02 7.87
C VAL A 11 -13.16 -41.52 7.90
N THR A 12 -14.11 -42.35 7.45
CA THR A 12 -13.91 -43.80 7.35
C THR A 12 -13.18 -44.12 6.04
N TRP A 13 -11.92 -44.48 6.16
CA TRP A 13 -11.10 -44.97 5.04
C TRP A 13 -11.40 -46.45 4.80
N ARG A 14 -12.04 -46.82 3.69
CA ARG A 14 -12.34 -48.22 3.36
C ARG A 14 -11.26 -48.79 2.42
N LYS A 15 -10.43 -49.71 2.92
CA LYS A 15 -9.49 -50.48 2.07
C LYS A 15 -10.29 -51.34 1.08
N ARG A 16 -10.20 -51.07 -0.23
CA ARG A 16 -10.53 -52.08 -1.25
C ARG A 16 -9.27 -52.88 -1.54
N HIS A 17 -9.28 -54.16 -1.19
CA HIS A 17 -8.25 -55.10 -1.64
C HIS A 17 -8.52 -55.48 -3.10
N ARG A 18 -7.54 -55.25 -3.98
CA ARG A 18 -7.46 -55.95 -5.29
C ARG A 18 -6.40 -57.06 -5.20
N PRO A 19 -6.51 -58.14 -5.97
CA PRO A 19 -5.61 -59.28 -5.90
C PRO A 19 -4.17 -58.88 -6.24
N ARG A 20 -3.22 -59.49 -5.53
CA ARG A 20 -1.76 -59.36 -5.70
C ARG A 20 -1.33 -59.84 -7.09
N ASN A 21 -1.11 -58.94 -8.04
CA ASN A 21 0.07 -59.03 -8.90
C ASN A 21 0.42 -57.63 -9.44
N ASP A 22 1.70 -57.33 -9.43
CA ASP A 22 2.38 -56.14 -9.97
C ASP A 22 2.87 -55.08 -8.96
N ARG A 23 4.21 -54.97 -8.94
CA ARG A 23 5.08 -54.24 -8.00
C ARG A 23 5.09 -52.74 -8.24
N LYS A 24 3.94 -52.09 -8.15
CA LYS A 24 3.87 -50.63 -7.96
C LYS A 24 2.80 -50.34 -6.93
N TRP A 25 3.21 -50.30 -5.67
CA TRP A 25 2.40 -49.78 -4.56
C TRP A 25 2.26 -48.26 -4.69
N CYS A 26 1.50 -47.81 -5.69
CA CYS A 26 0.86 -46.50 -5.61
C CYS A 26 -0.47 -46.72 -4.91
N HIS A 27 -0.51 -46.51 -3.59
CA HIS A 27 -1.77 -46.37 -2.88
C HIS A 27 -2.51 -45.15 -3.44
N ARG A 28 -3.35 -45.37 -4.46
CA ARG A 28 -4.27 -44.34 -4.95
C ARG A 28 -5.46 -44.29 -3.99
N TRP A 29 -5.33 -43.43 -3.00
CA TRP A 29 -6.42 -43.04 -2.12
C TRP A 29 -7.45 -42.25 -2.94
N THR A 30 -8.53 -42.89 -3.36
CA THR A 30 -9.68 -42.17 -3.93
C THR A 30 -10.59 -41.73 -2.80
N PRO A 31 -10.83 -40.42 -2.64
CA PRO A 31 -11.80 -39.92 -1.67
C PRO A 31 -13.20 -40.53 -1.95
N SER A 32 -13.98 -40.84 -0.92
CA SER A 32 -15.42 -41.06 -1.09
C SER A 32 -16.06 -39.74 -1.57
N ARG A 33 -17.24 -39.77 -2.21
CA ARG A 33 -17.87 -38.54 -2.75
C ARG A 33 -18.00 -37.41 -1.71
N GLY A 34 -18.12 -37.76 -0.43
CA GLY A 34 -18.10 -36.79 0.69
C GLY A 34 -16.71 -36.26 1.03
N THR A 35 -15.65 -37.08 0.93
CA THR A 35 -14.29 -36.64 1.24
C THR A 35 -13.60 -35.91 0.09
N ALA A 36 -14.01 -36.11 -1.17
CA ALA A 36 -13.55 -35.30 -2.29
C ALA A 36 -13.95 -33.83 -2.10
N ARG A 37 -15.21 -33.60 -1.70
CA ARG A 37 -15.75 -32.27 -1.37
C ARG A 37 -14.99 -31.62 -0.21
N LEU A 38 -14.72 -32.37 0.86
CA LEU A 38 -13.94 -31.88 2.00
C LEU A 38 -12.48 -31.54 1.63
N CYS A 39 -11.84 -32.30 0.74
CA CYS A 39 -10.51 -31.97 0.23
C CYS A 39 -10.52 -30.73 -0.65
N GLN A 40 -11.57 -30.52 -1.44
CA GLN A 40 -11.74 -29.32 -2.27
C GLN A 40 -12.05 -28.08 -1.43
N GLU A 41 -12.91 -28.20 -0.41
CA GLU A 41 -13.19 -27.13 0.55
C GLU A 41 -11.92 -26.76 1.34
N ALA A 42 -11.19 -27.75 1.87
CA ALA A 42 -9.94 -27.50 2.59
C ALA A 42 -8.82 -26.91 1.72
N HIS A 43 -8.82 -27.21 0.42
CA HIS A 43 -7.88 -26.62 -0.53
C HIS A 43 -8.18 -25.12 -0.74
N VAL A 44 -9.44 -24.77 -0.97
CA VAL A 44 -9.88 -23.36 -1.12
C VAL A 44 -9.67 -22.57 0.16
N ASP A 45 -9.90 -23.16 1.34
CA ASP A 45 -9.64 -22.52 2.63
C ASP A 45 -8.15 -22.20 2.84
N ALA A 46 -7.26 -23.13 2.45
CA ALA A 46 -5.81 -22.94 2.55
C ALA A 46 -5.31 -21.83 1.61
N GLU A 47 -5.85 -21.77 0.39
CA GLU A 47 -5.54 -20.70 -0.58
C GLU A 47 -6.03 -19.33 -0.09
N CYS A 48 -7.20 -19.27 0.53
CA CYS A 48 -7.75 -18.04 1.10
C CYS A 48 -6.88 -17.50 2.25
N ASP A 49 -6.43 -18.37 3.16
CA ASP A 49 -5.55 -17.95 4.28
C ASP A 49 -4.19 -17.44 3.79
N LEU A 50 -3.61 -18.06 2.75
CA LEU A 50 -2.37 -17.59 2.13
C LEU A 50 -2.55 -16.21 1.45
N GLY A 51 -3.67 -16.02 0.74
CA GLY A 51 -4.01 -14.76 0.08
C GLY A 51 -4.19 -13.61 1.07
N ILE A 52 -4.94 -13.83 2.16
CA ILE A 52 -5.17 -12.81 3.21
C ILE A 52 -3.86 -12.45 3.91
N ARG A 53 -2.99 -13.43 4.19
CA ARG A 53 -1.67 -13.14 4.81
C ARG A 53 -0.77 -12.31 3.90
N GLN A 54 -0.79 -12.54 2.59
CA GLN A 54 -0.04 -11.73 1.64
C GLN A 54 -0.64 -10.32 1.52
N ALA A 55 -1.96 -10.21 1.44
CA ALA A 55 -2.66 -8.93 1.44
C ALA A 55 -2.32 -8.09 2.69
N GLY A 56 -2.27 -8.71 3.87
CA GLY A 56 -1.85 -8.04 5.10
C GLY A 56 -0.40 -7.54 5.06
N ARG A 57 0.53 -8.29 4.45
CA ARG A 57 1.91 -7.82 4.23
C ARG A 57 1.95 -6.62 3.28
N ASN A 58 1.27 -6.73 2.14
CA ASN A 58 1.20 -5.65 1.15
C ASN A 58 0.59 -4.36 1.73
N ALA A 59 -0.41 -4.49 2.61
CA ALA A 59 -1.01 -3.36 3.32
C ALA A 59 -0.01 -2.73 4.31
N ASN A 60 0.75 -3.53 5.04
CA ASN A 60 1.80 -3.03 5.93
C ASN A 60 2.91 -2.31 5.15
N ASP A 61 3.28 -2.82 3.97
CA ASP A 61 4.24 -2.15 3.09
C ASP A 61 3.68 -0.78 2.67
N ALA A 62 2.41 -0.73 2.23
CA ALA A 62 1.73 0.52 1.87
C ALA A 62 1.70 1.54 3.01
N ILE A 63 1.48 1.10 4.25
CA ILE A 63 1.57 1.95 5.44
C ILE A 63 2.99 2.51 5.60
N GLY A 64 4.02 1.67 5.41
CA GLY A 64 5.42 2.11 5.44
C GLY A 64 5.73 3.17 4.39
N PHE A 65 5.20 3.03 3.16
CA PHE A 65 5.31 4.07 2.13
C PHE A 65 4.71 5.41 2.59
N VAL A 66 3.48 5.38 3.11
CA VAL A 66 2.80 6.60 3.56
C VAL A 66 3.54 7.27 4.71
N GLN A 67 4.08 6.50 5.66
CA GLN A 67 4.84 7.06 6.78
C GLN A 67 6.13 7.77 6.35
N VAL A 68 6.85 7.20 5.38
CA VAL A 68 8.05 7.84 4.82
C VAL A 68 7.67 9.11 4.04
N MET A 69 6.59 9.05 3.25
CA MET A 69 6.05 10.24 2.57
C MET A 69 5.66 11.34 3.56
N GLU A 70 4.92 11.00 4.61
CA GLU A 70 4.45 11.93 5.63
C GLU A 70 5.62 12.61 6.34
N GLY A 71 6.63 11.85 6.77
CA GLY A 71 7.82 12.42 7.42
C GLY A 71 8.61 13.35 6.48
N ALA A 72 8.75 12.99 5.20
CA ALA A 72 9.40 13.86 4.21
C ALA A 72 8.58 15.13 3.93
N MET A 73 7.25 15.01 3.87
CA MET A 73 6.35 16.15 3.67
C MET A 73 6.32 17.09 4.88
N ASP A 74 6.41 16.57 6.10
CA ASP A 74 6.52 17.38 7.32
C ASP A 74 7.79 18.23 7.30
N GLU A 75 8.93 17.67 6.91
CA GLU A 75 10.18 18.42 6.79
C GLU A 75 10.08 19.51 5.70
N MET A 76 9.46 19.19 4.56
CA MET A 76 9.16 20.19 3.53
C MET A 76 8.23 21.30 4.05
N GLY A 77 7.22 20.96 4.85
CA GLY A 77 6.31 21.92 5.48
C GLY A 77 7.01 22.86 6.46
N ASN A 78 7.93 22.34 7.26
CA ASN A 78 8.77 23.13 8.17
C ASN A 78 9.62 24.15 7.39
N MET A 79 10.25 23.72 6.29
CA MET A 79 11.03 24.62 5.43
C MET A 79 10.18 25.71 4.78
N VAL A 80 8.98 25.38 4.30
CA VAL A 80 8.05 26.39 3.73
C VAL A 80 7.62 27.41 4.79
N THR A 81 7.43 26.97 6.04
CA THR A 81 7.12 27.89 7.15
C THR A 81 8.29 28.84 7.41
N ARG A 82 9.53 28.34 7.43
CA ARG A 82 10.74 29.16 7.56
C ARG A 82 10.92 30.14 6.39
N MET A 83 10.65 29.71 5.15
CA MET A 83 10.64 30.60 3.97
C MET A 83 9.62 31.73 4.13
N ARG A 84 8.44 31.45 4.69
CA ARG A 84 7.42 32.45 4.97
C ARG A 84 7.88 33.45 6.03
N GLU A 85 8.54 33.00 7.08
CA GLU A 85 9.10 33.89 8.12
C GLU A 85 10.11 34.87 7.52
N PHE A 86 11.04 34.40 6.69
CA PHE A 86 12.00 35.26 6.00
C PHE A 86 11.34 36.21 4.99
N ALA A 87 10.31 35.76 4.26
CA ALA A 87 9.57 36.64 3.34
C ALA A 87 8.86 37.79 4.06
N ILE A 88 8.27 37.52 5.24
CA ILE A 88 7.63 38.56 6.07
C ILE A 88 8.69 39.52 6.63
N ALA A 89 9.82 38.99 7.11
CA ALA A 89 10.92 39.80 7.60
C ALA A 89 11.49 40.71 6.50
N ALA A 90 11.73 40.18 5.29
CA ALA A 90 12.24 40.93 4.15
C ALA A 90 11.28 42.04 3.68
N ALA A 91 9.97 41.87 3.87
CA ALA A 91 8.96 42.88 3.56
C ALA A 91 8.93 44.05 4.58
N SER A 92 9.55 43.91 5.74
CA SER A 92 9.67 45.00 6.71
C SER A 92 10.76 45.99 6.28
N ASP A 93 10.48 47.29 6.46
CA ASP A 93 11.38 48.38 6.07
C ASP A 93 12.52 48.63 7.07
N THR A 94 12.52 47.88 8.18
CA THR A 94 13.52 47.97 9.24
C THR A 94 14.81 47.21 8.95
N TYR A 95 14.81 46.33 7.94
CA TYR A 95 15.97 45.53 7.57
C TYR A 95 16.78 46.23 6.47
N SER A 96 18.10 46.22 6.64
CA SER A 96 19.06 46.75 5.67
C SER A 96 19.09 45.90 4.39
N ALA A 97 19.63 46.48 3.31
CA ALA A 97 19.78 45.78 2.04
C ALA A 97 20.65 44.51 2.16
N HIS A 98 21.68 44.53 3.01
CA HIS A 98 22.54 43.38 3.23
C HIS A 98 21.82 42.23 3.97
N GLU A 99 20.98 42.55 4.96
CA GLU A 99 20.18 41.53 5.66
C GLU A 99 19.14 40.90 4.71
N ARG A 100 18.57 41.69 3.79
CA ARG A 100 17.67 41.16 2.74
C ARG A 100 18.39 40.20 1.78
N GLU A 101 19.64 40.48 1.44
CA GLU A 101 20.48 39.58 0.64
C GLU A 101 20.76 38.26 1.37
N MET A 102 21.07 38.31 2.67
CA MET A 102 21.27 37.11 3.48
C MET A 102 19.99 36.28 3.62
N MET A 103 18.83 36.93 3.78
CA MET A 103 17.52 36.26 3.80
C MET A 103 17.21 35.57 2.47
N ASP A 104 17.58 36.16 1.33
CA ASP A 104 17.40 35.56 0.00
C ASP A 104 18.29 34.33 -0.22
N LEU A 105 19.52 34.35 0.31
CA LEU A 105 20.41 33.20 0.32
C LEU A 105 19.81 32.03 1.13
N GLU A 106 19.25 32.30 2.32
CA GLU A 106 18.57 31.30 3.14
C GLU A 106 17.31 30.73 2.48
N LEU A 107 16.56 31.58 1.78
CA LEU A 107 15.40 31.19 0.96
C LEU A 107 15.81 30.24 -0.16
N THR A 108 16.89 30.57 -0.88
CA THR A 108 17.46 29.74 -1.94
C THR A 108 17.96 28.40 -1.40
N HIS A 109 18.61 28.42 -0.23
CA HIS A 109 19.06 27.20 0.44
C HIS A 109 17.88 26.28 0.81
N SER A 110 16.84 26.83 1.44
CA SER A 110 15.63 26.09 1.81
C SER A 110 14.94 25.50 0.58
N LEU A 111 14.89 26.24 -0.54
CA LEU A 111 14.31 25.77 -1.79
C LEU A 111 15.12 24.62 -2.41
N ASN A 112 16.46 24.70 -2.34
CA ASN A 112 17.33 23.61 -2.79
C ASN A 112 17.16 22.37 -1.91
N GLU A 113 16.98 22.54 -0.61
CA GLU A 113 16.76 21.42 0.30
C GLU A 113 15.39 20.74 0.07
N ILE A 114 14.33 21.51 -0.18
CA ILE A 114 13.02 20.98 -0.62
C ILE A 114 13.19 20.12 -1.89
N ARG A 115 13.94 20.60 -2.89
CA ARG A 115 14.22 19.83 -4.11
C ARG A 115 15.01 18.56 -3.80
N ARG A 116 16.01 18.64 -2.92
CA ARG A 116 16.82 17.49 -2.49
C ARG A 116 15.93 16.43 -1.85
N ILE A 117 15.10 16.79 -0.87
CA ILE A 117 14.17 15.87 -0.19
C ILE A 117 13.20 15.25 -1.19
N SER A 118 12.60 16.06 -2.07
CA SER A 118 11.70 15.57 -3.13
C SER A 118 12.38 14.52 -4.02
N SER A 119 13.66 14.73 -4.37
CA SER A 119 14.44 13.79 -5.19
C SER A 119 15.01 12.58 -4.42
N SER A 120 15.26 12.71 -3.11
CA SER A 120 15.89 11.65 -2.30
C SER A 120 14.87 10.79 -1.55
N THR A 121 13.59 11.13 -1.60
CA THR A 121 12.53 10.34 -0.95
C THR A 121 12.18 9.16 -1.84
N GLU A 122 12.89 8.05 -1.62
CA GLU A 122 12.67 6.77 -2.28
C GLU A 122 12.37 5.67 -1.27
N LEU A 123 11.49 4.74 -1.65
CA LEU A 123 11.31 3.50 -0.91
C LEU A 123 11.20 2.33 -1.90
N PHE A 124 11.98 1.27 -1.65
CA PHE A 124 12.08 0.11 -2.53
C PHE A 124 12.34 0.44 -4.02
N GLY A 125 13.11 1.52 -4.28
CA GLY A 125 13.46 1.99 -5.63
C GLY A 125 12.34 2.72 -6.37
N SER A 126 11.26 3.10 -5.67
CA SER A 126 10.21 3.96 -6.21
C SER A 126 10.31 5.36 -5.61
N ASP A 127 10.44 6.37 -6.47
CA ASP A 127 10.37 7.78 -6.07
C ASP A 127 8.96 8.12 -5.61
N LEU A 128 8.87 8.81 -4.47
CA LEU A 128 7.58 9.08 -3.84
C LEU A 128 7.10 10.52 -4.06
N LEU A 129 8.03 11.48 -4.18
CA LEU A 129 7.73 12.92 -4.13
C LEU A 129 8.27 13.73 -5.33
N ASN A 130 8.71 13.07 -6.41
CA ASN A 130 9.31 13.72 -7.58
C ASN A 130 8.29 14.33 -8.58
N GLY A 131 6.98 14.29 -8.27
CA GLY A 131 5.93 14.88 -9.11
C GLY A 131 5.60 14.13 -10.41
N ASP A 132 6.41 13.13 -10.78
CA ASP A 132 6.01 12.11 -11.74
C ASP A 132 4.85 11.33 -11.13
N ASN A 133 3.65 11.49 -11.69
CA ASN A 133 2.39 10.87 -11.22
C ASN A 133 2.43 9.33 -11.33
N LYS A 134 3.30 8.67 -10.56
CA LYS A 134 3.34 7.22 -10.39
C LYS A 134 2.24 6.85 -9.42
N THR A 135 1.16 6.27 -9.93
CA THR A 135 0.16 5.62 -9.06
C THR A 135 0.81 4.40 -8.43
N LEU A 136 0.96 4.40 -7.11
CA LEU A 136 1.34 3.20 -6.36
C LEU A 136 0.07 2.38 -6.11
N GLU A 137 0.08 1.14 -6.61
CA GLU A 137 -1.04 0.21 -6.52
C GLU A 137 -0.66 -0.96 -5.62
N PHE A 138 -1.37 -1.12 -4.51
CA PHE A 138 -1.13 -2.19 -3.54
C PHE A 138 -2.29 -3.19 -3.57
N GLN A 139 -1.98 -4.45 -3.85
CA GLN A 139 -2.98 -5.52 -3.85
C GLN A 139 -3.26 -5.97 -2.41
N VAL A 140 -4.42 -5.58 -1.87
CA VAL A 140 -4.83 -5.86 -0.48
C VAL A 140 -6.04 -6.79 -0.39
N ASP A 141 -6.46 -7.38 -1.52
CA ASP A 141 -7.58 -8.32 -1.57
C ASP A 141 -7.21 -9.62 -2.30
N VAL A 142 -7.96 -10.69 -2.04
CA VAL A 142 -7.81 -12.00 -2.67
C VAL A 142 -8.50 -12.03 -4.05
N LYS A 143 -9.39 -11.08 -4.36
CA LYS A 143 -10.14 -11.02 -5.65
C LYS A 143 -9.59 -10.04 -6.68
N ASN A 144 -8.30 -9.70 -6.59
CA ASN A 144 -7.64 -8.79 -7.55
C ASN A 144 -8.30 -7.40 -7.64
N GLN A 145 -8.80 -6.89 -6.51
CA GLN A 145 -9.15 -5.48 -6.36
C GLN A 145 -7.99 -4.79 -5.65
N ALA A 146 -7.27 -3.93 -6.35
CA ALA A 146 -6.13 -3.23 -5.79
C ALA A 146 -6.56 -1.90 -5.16
N LEU A 147 -5.90 -1.53 -4.08
CA LEU A 147 -6.04 -0.20 -3.47
C LEU A 147 -5.13 0.76 -4.23
N LYS A 148 -5.73 1.80 -4.82
CA LYS A 148 -5.01 2.86 -5.52
C LYS A 148 -4.83 4.06 -4.59
N ILE A 149 -3.59 4.43 -4.32
CA ILE A 149 -3.27 5.70 -3.67
C ILE A 149 -2.96 6.69 -4.79
N THR A 150 -3.79 7.73 -4.96
CA THR A 150 -3.61 8.78 -5.96
C THR A 150 -3.61 10.14 -5.27
N ASP A 151 -2.68 11.04 -5.66
CA ASP A 151 -2.65 12.44 -5.23
C ASP A 151 -4.02 13.09 -5.48
N SER A 152 -4.77 13.29 -4.39
CA SER A 152 -6.16 13.73 -4.41
C SER A 152 -6.21 15.25 -4.32
N ARG A 153 -5.90 15.94 -5.42
CA ARG A 153 -6.21 17.36 -5.51
C ARG A 153 -7.73 17.56 -5.32
N PRO A 154 -8.18 18.46 -4.45
CA PRO A 154 -9.60 18.66 -4.22
C PRO A 154 -10.26 19.25 -5.47
N VAL A 155 -11.06 18.45 -6.18
CA VAL A 155 -11.97 18.95 -7.21
C VAL A 155 -13.12 19.66 -6.51
N PHE A 156 -13.06 20.99 -6.47
CA PHE A 156 -14.18 21.82 -6.04
C PHE A 156 -15.41 21.47 -6.90
N LEU A 157 -16.40 20.82 -6.29
CA LEU A 157 -17.66 20.47 -6.94
C LEU A 157 -18.38 21.76 -7.35
N ARG A 158 -18.34 22.11 -8.65
CA ARG A 158 -19.20 23.16 -9.21
C ARG A 158 -20.65 22.67 -9.16
N HIS A 159 -21.42 23.25 -8.25
CA HIS A 159 -22.87 23.10 -8.16
C HIS A 159 -23.51 23.48 -9.50
N LYS A 160 -23.99 22.50 -10.27
CA LYS A 160 -24.81 22.75 -11.46
C LYS A 160 -26.20 23.19 -10.98
N THR A 161 -26.49 24.48 -11.02
CA THR A 161 -27.87 24.96 -10.96
C THR A 161 -28.58 24.47 -12.22
N SER A 162 -29.58 23.60 -12.06
CA SER A 162 -30.41 23.11 -13.16
C SER A 162 -31.28 24.26 -13.67
N GLY A 163 -30.97 24.73 -14.87
CA GLY A 163 -31.77 25.72 -15.58
C GLY A 163 -33.17 25.18 -15.86
N ARG A 164 -34.17 25.85 -15.27
CA ARG A 164 -35.59 25.72 -15.64
C ARG A 164 -35.73 26.26 -17.07
N LYS A 165 -36.03 25.38 -18.02
CA LYS A 165 -36.38 25.79 -19.40
C LYS A 165 -37.78 26.45 -19.40
N PRO A 166 -38.01 27.41 -20.33
CA PRO A 166 -39.15 28.33 -20.30
C PRO A 166 -40.50 27.62 -20.43
#